data_AF-A0A958UXX3-F1
#
_entry.id   AF-A0A958UXX3-F1
#
_cell.length_a   1.000
_cell.length_b   1.000
_cell.length_c   1.000
_cell.angle_alpha   90.00
_cell.angle_beta   90.00
_cell.angle_gamma   90.00
#
_symmetry.space_group_name_H-M   'P 1'
#
loop_
_entity.id
_entity.type
_entity.pdbx_description
1 polymer ?
#
loop_
_entity_poly.entity_id
_entity_poly.type
_entity_poly.pdbx_seq_one_letter_code
_entity_poly.pdbx_strand_id
1 'polypeptide(L)'
;MISVIILGTGNLAAHLIRAFNKAENIELIQVYGRKVPDNELVSGTISYTSDLKDLQDADVYMLAISDDAIAEFSSKLDLPGKLLVHTSGSIAMHELRSNAGKGVFYPVQTFSKEADVDFKQVPVCIETEHNEDLTLLKALAGAISDHVFIINSRQRKKLHLAAVFINNFV
;
A
#
# COMPACT_ATOMS: atom_id res chain seq x y z
N MET A 1 -17.26 3.84 4.87
CA MET A 1 -16.29 3.12 4.01
C MET A 1 -14.96 3.83 4.13
N ILE A 2 -13.85 3.09 4.10
CA ILE A 2 -12.49 3.67 4.15
C ILE A 2 -12.11 4.03 2.71
N SER A 3 -11.81 5.29 2.45
CA SER A 3 -11.39 5.76 1.13
C SER A 3 -9.87 5.61 0.95
N VAL A 4 -9.47 5.08 -0.20
CA VAL A 4 -8.07 4.70 -0.49
C VAL A 4 -7.64 5.24 -1.84
N ILE A 5 -6.40 5.73 -1.90
CA ILE A 5 -5.70 6.04 -3.14
C ILE A 5 -4.43 5.19 -3.24
N ILE A 6 -4.25 4.53 -4.37
CA ILE A 6 -3.01 3.80 -4.67
C ILE A 6 -2.11 4.70 -5.52
N LEU A 7 -0.90 4.92 -5.01
CA LEU A 7 0.15 5.69 -5.65
C LEU A 7 1.17 4.70 -6.21
N GLY A 8 1.04 4.37 -7.49
CA GLY A 8 1.85 3.37 -8.20
C GLY A 8 1.01 2.49 -9.13
N THR A 9 1.63 1.97 -10.19
CA THR A 9 0.98 1.08 -11.18
C THR A 9 1.78 -0.20 -11.46
N GLY A 10 2.63 -0.61 -10.50
CA GLY A 10 3.39 -1.86 -10.58
C GLY A 10 2.56 -3.11 -10.25
N ASN A 11 3.23 -4.27 -10.17
CA ASN A 11 2.56 -5.55 -9.92
C ASN A 11 1.76 -5.54 -8.61
N LEU A 12 2.37 -5.11 -7.50
CA LEU A 12 1.68 -5.04 -6.21
C LEU A 12 0.47 -4.10 -6.27
N ALA A 13 0.61 -2.94 -6.93
CA ALA A 13 -0.52 -2.02 -7.11
C ALA A 13 -1.69 -2.69 -7.83
N ALA A 14 -1.43 -3.43 -8.92
CA ALA A 14 -2.48 -4.16 -9.64
C ALA A 14 -3.21 -5.19 -8.75
N HIS A 15 -2.48 -5.89 -7.89
CA HIS A 15 -3.05 -6.83 -6.93
C HIS A 15 -3.87 -6.14 -5.84
N LEU A 16 -3.38 -5.03 -5.30
CA LEU A 16 -4.12 -4.21 -4.34
C LEU A 16 -5.41 -3.64 -4.94
N ILE A 17 -5.36 -3.15 -6.19
CA ILE A 17 -6.54 -2.65 -6.91
C ILE A 17 -7.62 -3.73 -6.98
N ARG A 18 -7.27 -4.95 -7.41
CA ARG A 18 -8.20 -6.09 -7.48
C ARG A 18 -8.74 -6.46 -6.11
N ALA A 19 -7.90 -6.47 -5.08
CA ALA A 19 -8.28 -6.85 -3.73
C ALA A 19 -9.25 -5.82 -3.11
N PHE A 20 -8.98 -4.53 -3.26
CA PHE A 20 -9.85 -3.47 -2.74
C PHE A 20 -11.18 -3.37 -3.50
N ASN A 21 -11.19 -3.57 -4.82
CA ASN A 21 -12.44 -3.61 -5.59
C ASN A 21 -13.40 -4.72 -5.16
N LYS A 22 -12.88 -5.79 -4.56
CA LYS A 22 -13.68 -6.91 -4.04
C LYS A 22 -14.09 -6.72 -2.58
N ALA A 23 -13.57 -5.71 -1.88
CA ALA A 23 -13.81 -5.49 -0.46
C ALA A 23 -15.03 -4.57 -0.24
N GLU A 24 -15.97 -4.97 0.61
CA GLU A 24 -17.23 -4.23 0.82
C GLU A 24 -17.06 -2.91 1.58
N ASN A 25 -16.07 -2.81 2.47
CA ASN A 25 -15.90 -1.66 3.37
C ASN A 25 -14.82 -0.66 2.91
N ILE A 26 -14.27 -0.86 1.71
CA ILE A 26 -13.19 -0.04 1.15
C ILE A 26 -13.68 0.58 -0.15
N GLU A 27 -13.34 1.84 -0.34
CA GLU A 27 -13.55 2.56 -1.58
C GLU A 27 -12.20 2.95 -2.17
N LEU A 28 -11.81 2.28 -3.27
CA LEU A 28 -10.65 2.72 -4.05
C LEU A 28 -11.10 3.83 -4.99
N ILE A 29 -10.77 5.08 -4.67
CA ILE A 29 -11.31 6.25 -5.41
C ILE A 29 -10.39 6.70 -6.56
N GLN A 30 -9.09 6.45 -6.43
CA GLN A 30 -8.12 6.88 -7.43
C GLN A 30 -6.85 6.03 -7.45
N VAL A 31 -6.28 5.89 -8.65
CA VAL A 31 -4.93 5.36 -8.86
C VAL A 31 -4.07 6.44 -9.51
N TYR A 32 -2.90 6.70 -8.90
CA TYR A 32 -1.87 7.57 -9.47
C TYR A 32 -0.76 6.74 -10.11
N GLY A 33 -0.29 7.12 -11.29
CA GLY A 33 0.89 6.51 -11.88
C GLY A 33 1.42 7.24 -13.10
N ARG A 34 2.66 6.91 -13.50
CA ARG A 34 3.24 7.41 -14.76
C ARG A 34 2.73 6.65 -15.98
N LYS A 35 2.41 5.38 -15.79
CA LYS A 35 1.85 4.51 -16.82
C LYS A 35 0.40 4.27 -16.48
N VAL A 36 -0.46 4.43 -17.48
CA VAL A 36 -1.88 4.11 -17.36
C VAL A 36 -1.99 2.63 -16.97
N PRO A 37 -2.66 2.32 -15.85
CA PRO A 37 -2.94 0.94 -15.46
C PRO A 37 -3.84 0.27 -16.50
N ASP A 38 -3.96 -1.05 -16.44
CA ASP A 38 -4.86 -1.78 -17.33
C ASP A 38 -6.30 -1.27 -17.17
N ASN A 39 -7.00 -1.01 -18.28
CA ASN A 39 -8.36 -0.44 -18.23
C ASN A 39 -9.35 -1.37 -17.49
N GLU A 40 -9.06 -2.67 -17.45
CA GLU A 40 -9.84 -3.64 -16.67
C GLU A 40 -9.64 -3.49 -15.15
N LEU A 41 -8.46 -3.00 -14.72
CA LEU A 41 -8.15 -2.75 -13.30
C LEU A 41 -8.79 -1.46 -12.79
N VAL A 42 -8.84 -0.43 -13.65
CA VAL A 42 -9.43 0.86 -13.34
C VAL A 42 -10.71 0.99 -14.15
N SER A 43 -11.73 0.28 -13.71
CA SER A 43 -13.08 0.32 -14.28
C SER A 43 -14.08 0.89 -13.28
N GLY A 44 -15.16 1.49 -13.77
CA GLY A 44 -16.22 2.05 -12.93
C GLY A 44 -15.87 3.41 -12.32
N THR A 45 -15.95 3.52 -10.98
CA THR A 45 -15.84 4.76 -10.21
C THR A 45 -14.41 5.16 -9.87
N ILE A 46 -13.42 4.30 -10.14
CA ILE A 46 -12.02 4.55 -9.84
C ILE A 46 -11.45 5.50 -10.88
N SER A 47 -10.98 6.67 -10.44
CA SER A 47 -10.31 7.62 -11.32
C SER A 47 -8.82 7.28 -11.50
N TYR A 48 -8.21 7.73 -12.61
CA TYR A 48 -6.76 7.66 -12.81
C TYR A 48 -6.21 9.06 -13.04
N THR A 49 -5.04 9.33 -12.46
CA THR A 49 -4.27 10.53 -12.80
C THR A 49 -2.77 10.25 -12.85
N SER A 50 -2.05 11.06 -13.61
CA SER A 50 -0.59 11.14 -13.60
C SER A 50 -0.07 12.45 -13.01
N ASP A 51 -0.95 13.37 -12.62
CA ASP A 51 -0.61 14.64 -11.98
C ASP A 51 -0.97 14.60 -10.49
N LEU A 52 -0.02 15.01 -9.64
CA LEU A 52 -0.22 15.10 -8.20
C LEU A 52 -1.24 16.17 -7.83
N LYS A 53 -1.43 17.18 -8.69
CA LYS A 53 -2.41 18.26 -8.48
C LYS A 53 -3.86 17.79 -8.57
N ASP A 54 -4.09 16.68 -9.28
CA ASP A 54 -5.40 16.08 -9.47
C ASP A 54 -5.67 14.95 -8.48
N LEU A 55 -4.84 14.83 -7.42
CA LEU A 55 -5.07 13.87 -6.35
C LEU A 55 -6.36 14.23 -5.60
N GLN A 56 -7.24 13.24 -5.46
CA GLN A 56 -8.45 13.35 -4.67
C GLN A 56 -8.14 13.23 -3.16
N ASP A 57 -9.13 13.57 -2.34
CA ASP A 57 -9.07 13.43 -0.89
C ASP A 57 -9.45 12.00 -0.48
N ALA A 58 -8.60 11.34 0.31
CA ALA A 58 -8.83 10.01 0.85
C ALA A 58 -8.39 9.90 2.31
N ASP A 59 -8.81 8.82 2.98
CA ASP A 59 -8.36 8.50 4.33
C ASP A 59 -6.94 7.93 4.32
N VAL A 60 -6.65 7.07 3.34
CA VAL A 60 -5.37 6.36 3.22
C VAL A 60 -4.76 6.49 1.82
N TYR A 61 -3.49 6.88 1.78
CA TYR A 61 -2.66 6.94 0.59
C TYR A 61 -1.60 5.84 0.64
N MET A 62 -1.57 4.96 -0.37
CA MET A 62 -0.70 3.79 -0.39
C MET A 62 0.39 3.91 -1.47
N LEU A 63 1.64 4.08 -1.04
CA LEU A 63 2.81 4.05 -1.92
C LEU A 63 3.16 2.60 -2.30
N ALA A 64 2.73 2.22 -3.51
CA ALA A 64 3.08 0.98 -4.20
C ALA A 64 4.07 1.26 -5.34
N ILE A 65 5.15 1.97 -5.01
CA ILE A 65 6.26 2.35 -5.88
C ILE A 65 7.56 1.67 -5.43
N SER A 66 8.61 1.79 -6.24
CA SER A 66 9.95 1.28 -5.89
C SER A 66 10.49 1.91 -4.61
N ASP A 67 11.23 1.12 -3.83
CA ASP A 67 11.88 1.53 -2.57
C ASP A 67 12.64 2.86 -2.71
N ASP A 68 13.46 3.00 -3.75
CA ASP A 68 14.29 4.19 -4.00
C ASP A 68 13.47 5.48 -4.23
N ALA A 69 12.19 5.35 -4.61
CA ALA A 69 11.32 6.48 -4.90
C ALA A 69 10.50 6.94 -3.68
N ILE A 70 10.39 6.13 -2.62
CA ILE A 70 9.49 6.40 -1.48
C ILE A 70 9.79 7.75 -0.83
N ALA A 71 11.06 8.01 -0.52
CA ALA A 71 11.45 9.21 0.21
C ALA A 71 11.21 10.50 -0.59
N GLU A 72 11.65 10.53 -1.84
CA GLU A 72 11.51 11.71 -2.71
C GLU A 72 10.06 11.94 -3.16
N PHE A 73 9.30 10.86 -3.37
CA PHE A 73 7.90 10.98 -3.79
C PHE A 73 7.02 11.43 -2.62
N SER A 74 7.21 10.85 -1.43
CA SER A 74 6.42 11.23 -0.25
C SER A 74 6.64 12.69 0.18
N SER A 75 7.83 13.26 -0.03
CA SER A 75 8.09 14.68 0.29
C SER A 75 7.32 15.66 -0.59
N LYS A 76 6.70 15.21 -1.69
CA LYS A 76 5.89 16.03 -2.60
C LYS A 76 4.41 16.04 -2.22
N LEU A 77 4.02 15.25 -1.22
CA LEU A 77 2.63 15.09 -0.80
C LEU A 77 2.37 15.95 0.43
N ASP A 78 1.36 16.80 0.35
CA ASP A 78 0.82 17.59 1.46
C ASP A 78 -0.54 17.01 1.85
N LEU A 79 -0.57 16.23 2.94
CA LEU A 79 -1.69 15.36 3.32
C LEU A 79 -1.98 15.45 4.84
N PRO A 80 -2.28 16.65 5.37
CA PRO A 80 -2.49 16.82 6.80
C PRO A 80 -3.71 16.05 7.30
N GLY A 81 -3.57 15.33 8.42
CA GLY A 81 -4.66 14.56 9.03
C GLY A 81 -5.05 13.28 8.27
N LYS A 82 -4.27 12.88 7.26
CA LYS A 82 -4.46 11.63 6.50
C LYS A 82 -3.39 10.61 6.87
N LEU A 83 -3.55 9.37 6.42
CA LEU A 83 -2.57 8.31 6.61
C LEU A 83 -1.83 8.01 5.30
N LEU A 84 -0.51 8.16 5.29
CA LEU A 84 0.37 7.75 4.20
C LEU A 84 1.11 6.48 4.61
N VAL A 85 1.00 5.43 3.79
CA VAL A 85 1.71 4.16 4.01
C VAL A 85 2.55 3.77 2.81
N HIS A 86 3.71 3.16 3.05
CA HIS A 86 4.46 2.48 1.99
C HIS A 86 4.34 0.96 2.10
N THR A 87 4.67 0.29 0.99
CA THR A 87 4.55 -1.17 0.90
C THR A 87 5.85 -1.95 0.98
N SER A 88 6.98 -1.25 1.14
CA SER A 88 8.29 -1.88 1.27
C SER A 88 8.48 -2.70 2.56
N GLY A 89 9.12 -3.86 2.42
CA GLY A 89 9.62 -4.66 3.55
C GLY A 89 10.93 -4.16 4.14
N SER A 90 11.70 -3.35 3.39
CA SER A 90 13.07 -2.95 3.75
C SER A 90 13.16 -1.50 4.24
N ILE A 91 12.34 -0.62 3.66
CA ILE A 91 12.34 0.81 3.94
C ILE A 91 11.75 1.09 5.32
N ALA A 92 12.36 2.06 6.00
CA ALA A 92 11.93 2.50 7.31
C ALA A 92 10.79 3.52 7.19
N MET A 93 9.83 3.46 8.10
CA MET A 93 8.66 4.33 8.11
C MET A 93 9.02 5.83 8.13
N HIS A 94 10.12 6.21 8.79
CA HIS A 94 10.58 7.60 8.86
C HIS A 94 11.10 8.16 7.51
N GLU A 95 11.30 7.31 6.50
CA GLU A 95 11.58 7.77 5.13
C GLU A 95 10.34 8.39 4.45
N LEU A 96 9.15 8.22 5.01
CA LEU A 96 7.99 9.01 4.61
C LEU A 96 8.19 10.46 5.08
N ARG A 97 8.35 11.38 4.12
CA ARG A 97 8.70 12.79 4.36
C ARG A 97 7.54 13.76 4.22
N SER A 98 6.29 13.27 4.18
CA SER A 98 5.09 14.12 4.23
C SER A 98 4.73 14.53 5.67
N ASN A 99 3.75 15.42 5.79
CA ASN A 99 3.10 15.83 7.04
C ASN A 99 1.89 14.95 7.44
N ALA A 100 1.69 13.82 6.75
CA ALA A 100 0.66 12.84 7.08
C ALA A 100 1.05 11.99 8.30
N GLY A 101 0.07 11.29 8.88
CA GLY A 101 0.34 10.10 9.69
C GLY A 101 1.10 9.07 8.85
N LYS A 102 2.06 8.37 9.43
CA LYS A 102 2.99 7.50 8.70
C LYS A 102 2.75 6.05 9.08
N GLY A 103 2.81 5.17 8.09
CA GLY A 103 2.72 3.73 8.33
C GLY A 103 3.38 2.88 7.26
N VAL A 104 3.33 1.58 7.50
CA VAL A 104 3.83 0.56 6.59
C VAL A 104 2.75 -0.49 6.44
N PHE A 105 2.42 -0.82 5.19
CA PHE A 105 1.51 -1.90 4.82
C PHE A 105 2.30 -2.88 3.96
N TYR A 106 2.87 -3.93 4.57
CA TYR A 106 3.80 -4.84 3.90
C TYR A 106 3.17 -6.23 3.68
N PRO A 107 2.64 -6.54 2.48
CA PRO A 107 2.23 -7.88 2.12
C PRO A 107 3.47 -8.75 1.86
N VAL A 108 3.60 -9.85 2.58
CA VAL A 108 4.80 -10.69 2.61
C VAL A 108 4.74 -11.75 1.50
N GLN A 109 4.70 -11.29 0.24
CA GLN A 109 4.63 -12.18 -0.93
C GLN A 109 5.26 -11.51 -2.16
N THR A 110 5.78 -12.33 -3.07
CA THR A 110 6.19 -11.89 -4.41
C THR A 110 4.96 -11.74 -5.32
N PHE A 111 4.82 -10.57 -5.94
CA PHE A 111 3.72 -10.26 -6.86
C PHE A 111 4.21 -10.16 -8.31
N SER A 112 3.69 -11.03 -9.17
CA SER A 112 3.82 -10.93 -10.63
C SER A 112 2.49 -10.51 -11.26
N LYS A 113 2.50 -9.93 -12.46
CA LYS A 113 1.27 -9.47 -13.14
C LYS A 113 0.32 -10.63 -13.50
N GLU A 114 0.89 -11.78 -13.84
CA GLU A 114 0.21 -12.95 -14.40
C GLU A 114 -0.32 -13.92 -13.35
N ALA A 115 0.27 -13.94 -12.15
CA ALA A 115 -0.20 -14.81 -11.09
C ALA A 115 -1.55 -14.33 -10.56
N ASP A 116 -2.51 -15.25 -10.42
CA ASP A 116 -3.71 -15.00 -9.62
C ASP A 116 -3.36 -15.24 -8.15
N VAL A 117 -3.59 -14.24 -7.31
CA VAL A 117 -3.23 -14.27 -5.90
C VAL A 117 -4.48 -14.04 -5.07
N ASP A 118 -4.85 -15.03 -4.27
CA ASP A 118 -5.87 -14.83 -3.25
C ASP A 118 -5.30 -13.99 -2.11
N PHE A 119 -5.62 -12.69 -2.12
CA PHE A 119 -5.14 -11.75 -1.12
C PHE A 119 -5.57 -12.12 0.31
N LYS A 120 -6.65 -12.90 0.48
CA LYS A 120 -7.09 -13.37 1.79
C LYS A 120 -6.03 -14.20 2.50
N GLN A 121 -5.25 -14.96 1.74
CA GLN A 121 -4.18 -15.81 2.26
C GLN A 121 -2.84 -15.08 2.40
N VAL A 122 -2.70 -13.86 1.86
CA VAL A 122 -1.44 -13.11 1.90
C VAL A 122 -1.21 -12.57 3.31
N PRO A 123 -0.11 -12.92 4.00
CA PRO A 123 0.24 -12.28 5.26
C PRO A 123 0.52 -10.79 5.07
N VAL A 124 -0.17 -9.93 5.81
CA VAL A 124 0.03 -8.47 5.77
C VAL A 124 0.58 -8.01 7.10
N CYS A 125 1.79 -7.45 7.06
CA CYS A 125 2.43 -6.84 8.21
C CYS A 125 2.17 -5.34 8.23
N ILE A 126 1.71 -4.80 9.35
CA ILE A 126 1.40 -3.39 9.52
C ILE A 126 2.21 -2.75 10.66
N GLU A 127 2.57 -1.49 10.48
CA GLU A 127 3.19 -0.61 11.48
C GLU A 127 2.66 0.81 11.26
N THR A 128 2.47 1.59 12.32
CA THR A 128 2.14 3.02 12.24
C THR A 128 2.99 3.81 13.24
N GLU A 129 3.18 5.09 12.97
CA GLU A 129 3.88 6.02 13.86
C GLU A 129 3.05 6.32 15.11
N HIS A 130 1.73 6.46 14.92
CA HIS A 130 0.78 6.73 15.99
C HIS A 130 -0.22 5.59 16.14
N ASN A 131 -0.64 5.32 17.38
CA ASN A 131 -1.65 4.29 17.67
C ASN A 131 -3.03 4.61 17.09
N GLU A 132 -3.33 5.90 16.89
CA GLU A 132 -4.60 6.37 16.33
C GLU A 132 -4.77 5.85 14.88
N ASP A 133 -3.70 5.89 14.09
CA ASP A 133 -3.65 5.39 12.71
C ASP A 133 -3.74 3.86 12.62
N LEU A 134 -3.33 3.15 13.68
CA LEU A 134 -3.24 1.68 13.67
C LEU A 134 -4.61 1.03 13.50
N THR A 135 -5.65 1.61 14.10
CA THR A 135 -7.01 1.08 13.98
C THR A 135 -7.51 1.15 12.55
N LEU A 136 -7.27 2.29 11.87
CA LEU A 136 -7.60 2.49 10.46
C LEU A 136 -6.83 1.51 9.56
N LEU A 137 -5.51 1.42 9.74
CA LEU A 137 -4.67 0.55 8.90
C LEU A 137 -4.97 -0.93 9.11
N LYS A 138 -5.31 -1.34 10.34
CA LYS A 138 -5.71 -2.71 10.66
C LYS A 138 -7.05 -3.06 10.03
N ALA A 139 -8.02 -2.16 10.05
CA ALA A 139 -9.31 -2.36 9.39
C ALA A 139 -9.13 -2.49 7.87
N LEU A 140 -8.27 -1.64 7.28
CA LEU A 140 -7.92 -1.70 5.86
C LEU A 140 -7.27 -3.04 5.49
N ALA A 141 -6.27 -3.49 6.24
CA ALA A 141 -5.60 -4.77 6.02
C ALA A 141 -6.55 -5.96 6.18
N GLY A 142 -7.38 -5.95 7.23
CA GLY A 142 -8.32 -7.03 7.53
C GLY A 142 -9.46 -7.17 6.54
N ALA A 143 -9.75 -6.13 5.75
CA ALA A 143 -10.73 -6.23 4.68
C ALA A 143 -10.25 -7.15 3.54
N ILE A 144 -8.94 -7.14 3.24
CA ILE A 144 -8.37 -7.88 2.11
C ILE A 144 -7.54 -9.11 2.49
N SER A 145 -7.13 -9.25 3.76
CA SER A 145 -6.33 -10.37 4.26
C SER A 145 -6.89 -10.93 5.57
N ASP A 146 -6.87 -12.25 5.73
CA ASP A 146 -7.22 -12.94 6.98
C ASP A 146 -6.02 -13.03 7.95
N HIS A 147 -4.83 -12.60 7.50
CA HIS A 147 -3.56 -12.75 8.20
C HIS A 147 -2.87 -11.40 8.40
N VAL A 148 -3.37 -10.61 9.36
CA VAL A 148 -2.84 -9.28 9.69
C VAL A 148 -1.97 -9.33 10.94
N PHE A 149 -0.71 -8.89 10.82
CA PHE A 149 0.28 -8.89 11.90
C PHE A 149 0.75 -7.46 12.19
N ILE A 150 0.66 -7.05 13.46
CA ILE A 150 1.23 -5.77 13.91
C ILE A 150 2.68 -6.04 14.31
N ILE A 151 3.62 -5.39 13.62
CA ILE A 151 5.06 -5.60 13.84
C ILE A 151 5.78 -4.25 13.92
N ASN A 152 6.94 -4.24 14.58
CA ASN A 152 7.83 -3.08 14.54
C ASN A 152 8.86 -3.18 13.40
N SER A 153 9.50 -2.06 13.10
CA SER A 153 10.53 -1.95 12.05
C SER A 153 11.68 -2.96 12.20
N ARG A 154 12.06 -3.34 13.44
CA ARG A 154 13.10 -4.35 13.68
C ARG A 154 12.63 -5.75 13.28
N GLN A 155 11.39 -6.11 13.61
CA GLN A 155 10.77 -7.36 13.20
C GLN A 155 10.58 -7.39 11.68
N ARG A 156 10.10 -6.30 11.06
CA ARG A 156 9.92 -6.20 9.61
C ARG A 156 11.20 -6.46 8.85
N LYS A 157 12.32 -5.84 9.24
CA LYS A 157 13.64 -6.08 8.60
C LYS A 157 14.07 -7.54 8.67
N LYS A 158 13.88 -8.20 9.82
CA LYS A 158 14.20 -9.63 9.96
C LYS A 158 13.31 -10.50 9.07
N LEU A 159 12.01 -10.22 9.06
CA LEU A 159 11.04 -10.95 8.25
C LEU A 159 11.31 -10.78 6.76
N HIS A 160 11.59 -9.56 6.32
CA HIS A 160 11.93 -9.27 4.93
C HIS A 160 13.19 -10.03 4.50
N LEU A 161 14.24 -10.04 5.33
CA LEU A 161 15.44 -10.84 5.06
C LEU A 161 15.10 -12.33 4.89
N ALA A 162 14.30 -12.90 5.79
CA ALA A 162 13.89 -14.31 5.69
C ALA A 162 13.05 -14.57 4.42
N ALA A 163 12.13 -13.67 4.07
CA ALA A 163 11.33 -13.78 2.87
C ALA A 163 12.17 -13.70 1.58
N VAL A 164 13.18 -12.83 1.54
CA VAL A 164 14.14 -12.75 0.43
C VAL A 164 14.92 -14.06 0.29
N PHE A 165 15.36 -14.66 1.40
CA PHE A 165 16.03 -15.96 1.37
C PHE A 165 15.14 -17.07 0.78
N ILE A 166 13.89 -17.17 1.24
CA ILE A 166 12.96 -18.22 0.78
C ILE A 166 12.60 -18.06 -0.70
N ASN A 167 12.41 -16.83 -1.19
CA ASN A 167 11.94 -16.61 -2.56
C ASN A 167 13.05 -16.61 -3.61
N ASN A 168 14.30 -16.29 -3.23
CA ASN A 168 15.39 -16.11 -4.20
C ASN A 168 16.52 -17.14 -4.08
N PHE A 169 16.63 -17.87 -2.98
CA PHE A 169 17.80 -18.71 -2.67
C PHE A 169 17.46 -20.16 -2.26
N VAL A 170 16.19 -20.56 -2.32
CA VAL A 170 15.72 -21.93 -2.06
C VAL A 170 15.14 -22.52 -3.33
#